data_AF-A0A2M7NI40-F1
#
_entry.id   AF-A0A2M7NI40-F1
#
_cell.length_a   1.000
_cell.length_b   1.000
_cell.length_c   1.000
_cell.angle_alpha   90.00
_cell.angle_beta   90.00
_cell.angle_gamma   90.00
#
_symmetry.space_group_name_H-M   'P 1'
#
loop_
_entity.id
_entity.type
_entity.pdbx_description
1 polymer ?
#
loop_
_entity_poly.entity_id
_entity_poly.type
_entity_poly.pdbx_seq_one_letter_code
_entity_poly.pdbx_strand_id
1 'polypeptide(L)'
;MKSIKLIIVLLLLSFSAVAQQNVSTDYADQINAAFAGINLNQVPHGLLKDYAMEFAELNDYDGNLTKENILQRGSYVAVYNTLLMARTRTDVPDLVKPTKFEGIWSKYRYPHHTAISGVFYK
;
A
#
# COMPACT_ATOMS: atom_id res chain seq x y z
N MET A 1 -33.38 38.10 -1.58
CA MET A 1 -32.74 37.04 -0.74
C MET A 1 -32.46 35.73 -1.48
N LYS A 2 -33.26 35.30 -2.46
CA LYS A 2 -33.03 34.04 -3.22
C LYS A 2 -31.74 34.09 -4.07
N SER A 3 -31.44 35.24 -4.66
CA SER A 3 -30.25 35.45 -5.51
C SER A 3 -28.93 35.43 -4.74
N ILE A 4 -28.91 35.91 -3.50
CA ILE A 4 -27.72 35.89 -2.63
C ILE A 4 -27.36 34.46 -2.20
N LYS A 5 -28.37 33.64 -1.89
CA LYS A 5 -28.16 32.22 -1.57
C LYS A 5 -27.59 31.44 -2.75
N LEU A 6 -28.05 31.76 -3.97
CA LEU A 6 -27.53 31.15 -5.20
C LEU A 6 -26.05 31.50 -5.43
N ILE A 7 -25.68 32.76 -5.22
CA ILE A 7 -24.29 33.24 -5.36
C ILE A 7 -23.37 32.56 -4.34
N ILE A 8 -23.81 32.40 -3.09
CA ILE A 8 -23.03 31.71 -2.04
C ILE A 8 -22.81 30.24 -2.39
N VAL A 9 -23.84 29.55 -2.90
CA VAL A 9 -23.71 28.15 -3.35
C VAL A 9 -22.74 28.02 -4.53
N LEU A 10 -22.81 28.95 -5.49
CA LEU A 10 -21.90 28.96 -6.64
C LEU A 10 -20.44 29.22 -6.21
N LEU A 11 -20.23 30.10 -5.22
CA LEU A 11 -18.90 30.39 -4.66
C LEU A 11 -18.32 29.15 -3.94
N LEU A 12 -19.14 28.41 -3.19
CA LEU A 12 -18.71 27.21 -2.48
C LEU A 12 -18.34 26.05 -3.42
N LEU A 13 -19.03 25.92 -4.55
CA LEU A 13 -18.72 24.92 -5.59
C LEU A 13 -17.41 25.21 -6.34
N SER A 14 -16.92 26.46 -6.29
CA SER A 14 -15.65 26.84 -6.92
C SER A 14 -14.44 26.27 -6.17
N PHE A 15 -14.55 26.11 -4.84
CA PHE A 15 -13.46 25.59 -4.01
C PHE A 15 -13.25 24.07 -4.15
N SER A 16 -14.27 23.31 -4.52
CA SER A 16 -14.13 21.86 -4.73
C SER A 16 -13.37 21.49 -6.00
N ALA A 17 -13.28 22.39 -6.99
CA ALA A 17 -12.55 22.14 -8.23
C ALA A 17 -11.01 22.16 -8.03
N VAL A 18 -10.52 22.88 -7.02
CA VAL A 18 -9.08 23.01 -6.72
C VAL A 18 -8.55 21.86 -5.86
N ALA A 19 -9.43 20.99 -5.35
CA ALA A 19 -9.07 19.82 -4.55
C ALA A 19 -8.77 18.56 -5.38
N GLN A 20 -8.65 18.68 -6.72
CA GLN A 20 -8.34 17.53 -7.57
C GLN A 20 -6.89 17.08 -7.32
N GLN A 21 -6.73 15.93 -6.64
CA GLN A 21 -5.44 15.27 -6.50
C GLN A 21 -4.94 14.83 -7.87
N ASN A 22 -3.86 15.46 -8.36
CA ASN A 22 -3.13 14.95 -9.51
C ASN A 22 -2.26 13.77 -9.04
N VAL A 23 -2.76 12.55 -9.24
CA VAL A 23 -1.96 11.35 -9.00
C VAL A 23 -1.06 11.18 -10.22
N SER A 24 0.23 11.49 -10.07
CA SER A 24 1.22 11.28 -11.14
C SER A 24 1.29 9.80 -11.51
N THR A 25 1.17 9.51 -12.80
CA THR A 25 1.36 8.16 -13.37
C THR A 25 2.81 7.92 -13.79
N ASP A 26 3.69 8.94 -13.72
CA ASP A 26 5.04 8.91 -14.27
C ASP A 26 5.86 7.73 -13.76
N TYR A 27 5.73 7.42 -12.46
CA TYR A 27 6.38 6.27 -11.85
C TYR A 27 5.87 4.96 -12.46
N ALA A 28 4.55 4.79 -12.57
CA ALA A 28 3.96 3.58 -13.13
C ALA A 28 4.38 3.41 -14.60
N ASP A 29 4.39 4.50 -15.36
CA ASP A 29 4.77 4.49 -16.78
C ASP A 29 6.25 4.11 -16.97
N GLN A 30 7.16 4.67 -16.16
CA GLN A 30 8.59 4.34 -16.20
C GLN A 30 8.87 2.89 -15.82
N ILE A 31 8.26 2.40 -14.74
CA ILE A 31 8.46 1.02 -14.28
C ILE A 31 7.86 0.02 -15.28
N ASN A 32 6.65 0.30 -15.80
CA ASN A 32 6.05 -0.55 -16.83
C ASN A 32 6.91 -0.61 -18.10
N ALA A 33 7.52 0.50 -18.50
CA ALA A 33 8.44 0.53 -19.63
C ALA A 33 9.73 -0.27 -19.35
N ALA A 34 10.33 -0.12 -18.17
CA ALA A 34 11.56 -0.82 -17.78
C ALA A 34 11.36 -2.35 -17.73
N PHE A 35 10.20 -2.81 -17.28
CA PHE A 35 9.90 -4.24 -17.13
C PHE A 35 9.02 -4.83 -18.24
N ALA A 36 8.78 -4.10 -19.33
CA ALA A 36 7.92 -4.53 -20.43
C ALA A 36 8.36 -5.85 -21.10
N GLY A 37 9.66 -6.15 -21.06
CA GLY A 37 10.23 -7.39 -21.61
C GLY A 37 10.14 -8.61 -20.68
N ILE A 38 9.72 -8.44 -19.43
CA ILE A 38 9.61 -9.56 -18.48
C ILE A 38 8.30 -10.30 -18.69
N ASN A 39 8.39 -11.63 -18.80
CA ASN A 39 7.22 -12.48 -18.77
C ASN A 39 6.67 -12.57 -17.34
N LEU A 40 5.68 -11.74 -17.01
CA LEU A 40 5.08 -11.66 -15.68
C LEU A 40 4.46 -12.99 -15.20
N ASN A 41 4.13 -13.91 -16.11
CA ASN A 41 3.62 -15.25 -15.75
C ASN A 41 4.68 -16.15 -15.12
N GLN A 42 5.96 -15.78 -15.24
CA GLN A 42 7.10 -16.50 -14.64
C GLN A 42 7.56 -15.89 -13.32
N VAL A 43 6.89 -14.83 -12.86
CA VAL A 43 7.21 -14.16 -11.60
C VAL A 43 6.66 -14.99 -10.43
N PRO A 44 7.51 -15.52 -9.53
CA PRO A 44 7.06 -16.29 -8.38
C PRO A 44 6.10 -15.50 -7.51
N HIS A 45 5.00 -16.13 -7.08
CA HIS A 45 3.95 -15.51 -6.25
C HIS A 45 3.31 -14.24 -6.85
N GLY A 46 3.62 -13.87 -8.10
CA GLY A 46 3.21 -12.61 -8.70
C GLY A 46 3.86 -11.37 -8.06
N LEU A 47 5.04 -11.52 -7.43
CA LEU A 47 5.80 -10.43 -6.82
C LEU A 47 7.16 -10.24 -7.49
N LEU A 48 7.41 -9.03 -7.99
CA LEU A 48 8.69 -8.63 -8.57
C LEU A 48 9.27 -7.49 -7.74
N LYS A 49 10.28 -7.77 -6.92
CA LYS A 49 10.88 -6.78 -5.99
C LYS A 49 11.37 -5.54 -6.73
N ASP A 50 12.03 -5.72 -7.87
CA ASP A 50 12.59 -4.61 -8.66
C ASP A 50 11.52 -3.72 -9.32
N TYR A 51 10.27 -4.19 -9.39
CA TYR A 51 9.12 -3.41 -9.86
C TYR A 51 8.56 -2.50 -8.75
N ALA A 52 8.86 -2.80 -7.49
CA ALA A 52 8.35 -2.08 -6.34
C ALA A 52 9.14 -0.80 -6.06
N MET A 53 8.44 0.19 -5.48
CA MET A 53 9.11 1.26 -4.75
C MET A 53 9.39 0.71 -3.36
N GLU A 54 10.66 0.69 -2.97
CA GLU A 54 11.08 0.18 -1.67
C GLU A 54 10.84 1.24 -0.59
N PHE A 55 9.88 0.98 0.30
CA PHE A 55 9.64 1.80 1.50
C PHE A 55 10.37 1.25 2.72
N ALA A 56 10.84 0.01 2.67
CA ALA A 56 11.60 -0.66 3.70
C ALA A 56 12.53 -1.70 3.05
N GLU A 57 13.77 -1.79 3.55
CA GLU A 57 14.77 -2.77 3.14
C GLU A 57 14.25 -4.19 3.43
N LEU A 58 13.82 -4.91 2.40
CA LEU A 58 13.31 -6.29 2.58
C LEU A 58 14.44 -7.29 2.88
N ASN A 59 15.69 -6.94 2.58
CA ASN A 59 16.85 -7.81 2.80
C ASN A 59 17.16 -8.04 4.28
N ASP A 60 16.70 -7.14 5.16
CA ASP A 60 16.84 -7.27 6.62
C ASP A 60 15.85 -8.27 7.24
N TYR A 61 14.89 -8.80 6.46
CA TYR A 61 13.95 -9.82 6.90
C TYR A 61 14.30 -11.19 6.31
N ASP A 62 14.92 -12.05 7.11
CA ASP A 62 15.33 -13.40 6.74
C ASP A 62 14.23 -14.46 6.92
N GLY A 63 13.01 -14.04 7.27
CA GLY A 63 11.88 -14.93 7.57
C GLY A 63 11.88 -15.53 8.97
N ASN A 64 12.91 -15.30 9.80
CA ASN A 64 12.99 -15.80 11.16
C ASN A 64 12.51 -14.73 12.15
N LEU A 65 11.57 -15.07 13.03
CA LEU A 65 11.11 -14.18 14.08
C LEU A 65 12.10 -14.20 15.26
N THR A 66 12.93 -13.16 15.40
CA THR A 66 13.78 -12.97 16.59
C THR A 66 13.09 -12.10 17.64
N LYS A 67 13.63 -12.06 18.87
CA LYS A 67 13.16 -11.14 19.91
C LYS A 67 13.41 -9.67 19.56
N GLU A 68 14.36 -9.38 18.67
CA GLU A 68 14.60 -8.02 18.16
C GLU A 68 13.65 -7.62 17.02
N ASN A 69 12.92 -8.56 16.42
CA ASN A 69 11.93 -8.29 15.36
C ASN A 69 10.62 -7.66 15.88
N ILE A 70 10.76 -6.70 16.81
CA ILE A 70 9.69 -5.82 17.28
C ILE A 70 9.39 -4.83 16.15
N LEU A 71 8.64 -5.29 15.16
CA LEU A 71 8.19 -4.42 14.07
C LEU A 71 7.16 -3.44 14.63
N GLN A 72 7.60 -2.20 14.83
CA GLN A 72 6.71 -1.08 15.03
C GLN A 72 5.75 -0.99 13.84
N ARG A 73 4.50 -0.52 14.08
CA ARG A 73 3.46 -0.46 13.05
C ARG A 73 3.95 0.21 11.76
N GLY A 74 4.76 1.27 11.89
CA GLY A 74 5.33 2.00 10.75
C GLY A 74 6.22 1.12 9.87
N SER A 75 7.17 0.40 10.49
CA SER A 75 8.10 -0.48 9.77
C SER A 75 7.37 -1.57 9.00
N TYR A 76 6.36 -2.19 9.61
CA TYR A 76 5.57 -3.18 8.89
C TYR A 76 4.73 -2.57 7.77
N VAL A 77 4.06 -1.43 7.99
CA VAL A 77 3.27 -0.77 6.94
C VAL A 77 4.16 -0.45 5.74
N ALA A 78 5.40 -0.02 5.97
CA ALA A 78 6.39 0.19 4.92
C ALA A 78 6.75 -1.11 4.18
N VAL A 79 7.01 -2.21 4.89
CA VAL A 79 7.23 -3.54 4.30
C VAL A 79 6.02 -3.99 3.46
N TYR A 80 4.82 -3.89 4.01
CA TYR A 80 3.60 -4.31 3.32
C TYR A 80 3.30 -3.44 2.09
N ASN A 81 3.52 -2.12 2.15
CA ASN A 81 3.38 -1.25 0.99
C ASN A 81 4.40 -1.59 -0.10
N THR A 82 5.62 -1.95 0.29
CA THR A 82 6.65 -2.44 -0.65
C THR A 82 6.16 -3.70 -1.36
N LEU A 83 5.65 -4.69 -0.62
CA LEU A 83 5.09 -5.93 -1.19
C LEU A 83 3.85 -5.66 -2.07
N LEU A 84 2.99 -4.73 -1.66
CA LEU A 84 1.82 -4.34 -2.45
C LEU A 84 2.21 -3.68 -3.76
N MET A 85 3.32 -2.93 -3.79
CA MET A 85 3.87 -2.34 -5.02
C MET A 85 4.61 -3.35 -5.86
N ALA A 86 5.22 -4.38 -5.26
CA ALA A 86 5.89 -5.47 -5.97
C ALA A 86 4.92 -6.34 -6.79
N ARG A 87 3.61 -6.25 -6.53
CA ARG A 87 2.62 -7.09 -7.23
C ARG A 87 2.59 -6.78 -8.73
N THR A 88 2.70 -7.82 -9.54
CA THR A 88 2.58 -7.73 -11.00
C THR A 88 1.14 -7.87 -11.48
N ARG A 89 0.22 -8.27 -10.58
CA ARG A 89 -1.21 -8.45 -10.82
C ARG A 89 -2.03 -8.14 -9.57
N THR A 90 -3.31 -7.88 -9.73
CA THR A 90 -4.19 -7.45 -8.62
C THR A 90 -4.75 -8.62 -7.80
N ASP A 91 -4.64 -9.85 -8.29
CA ASP A 91 -5.19 -11.09 -7.75
C ASP A 91 -4.12 -12.01 -7.13
N VAL A 92 -3.14 -11.43 -6.42
CA VAL A 92 -2.16 -12.21 -5.64
C VAL A 92 -2.84 -12.76 -4.36
N PRO A 93 -3.08 -14.09 -4.23
CA PRO A 93 -3.83 -14.66 -3.10
C PRO A 93 -3.19 -14.40 -1.74
N ASP A 94 -1.87 -14.32 -1.74
CA ASP A 94 -0.98 -14.18 -0.59
C ASP A 94 -1.05 -12.74 0.00
N LEU A 95 -1.54 -11.76 -0.79
CA LEU A 95 -1.70 -10.36 -0.40
C LEU A 95 -3.16 -10.02 -0.05
N VAL A 96 -3.44 -9.96 1.25
CA VAL A 96 -4.73 -9.52 1.79
C VAL A 96 -4.93 -8.02 1.53
N LYS A 97 -6.14 -7.55 1.20
CA LYS A 97 -6.43 -6.10 1.05
C LYS A 97 -6.05 -5.29 2.30
N PRO A 98 -5.54 -4.04 2.17
CA PRO A 98 -5.10 -3.22 3.30
C PRO A 98 -6.16 -3.06 4.41
N THR A 99 -7.42 -2.83 4.05
CA THR A 99 -8.52 -2.65 5.01
C THR A 99 -8.82 -3.91 5.83
N LYS A 100 -8.81 -5.08 5.17
CA LYS A 100 -8.98 -6.37 5.84
C LYS A 100 -7.77 -6.67 6.73
N PHE A 101 -6.58 -6.35 6.24
CA PHE A 101 -5.34 -6.48 6.98
C PHE A 101 -5.33 -5.63 8.26
N GLU A 102 -5.69 -4.35 8.18
CA GLU A 102 -5.80 -3.47 9.37
C GLU A 102 -6.85 -3.95 10.36
N GLY A 103 -7.99 -4.42 9.87
CA GLY A 103 -9.04 -5.00 10.72
C GLY A 103 -8.55 -6.23 11.49
N ILE A 104 -7.79 -7.11 10.83
CA ILE A 104 -7.17 -8.29 11.45
C ILE A 104 -6.14 -7.84 12.48
N TRP A 105 -5.21 -6.93 12.13
CA TRP A 105 -4.21 -6.44 13.08
C TRP A 105 -4.87 -5.85 14.32
N SER A 106 -5.80 -4.91 14.13
CA SER A 106 -6.50 -4.25 15.24
C SER A 106 -7.18 -5.26 16.17
N LYS A 107 -7.80 -6.30 15.62
CA LYS A 107 -8.41 -7.38 16.40
C LYS A 107 -7.40 -8.08 17.31
N TYR A 108 -6.19 -8.35 16.86
CA TYR A 108 -5.19 -9.09 17.65
C TYR A 108 -4.36 -8.21 18.58
N ARG A 109 -4.61 -6.90 18.61
CA ARG A 109 -3.92 -5.96 19.48
C ARG A 109 -4.66 -5.84 20.82
N TYR A 110 -4.10 -6.47 21.85
CA TYR A 110 -4.63 -6.43 23.22
C TYR A 110 -3.56 -5.91 24.18
N PRO A 111 -3.95 -5.36 25.35
CA PRO A 111 -2.99 -4.95 26.38
C PRO A 111 -1.99 -6.08 26.68
N HIS A 112 -0.71 -5.73 26.75
CA HIS A 112 0.41 -6.67 26.97
C HIS A 112 0.67 -7.70 25.87
N HIS A 113 0.04 -7.56 24.70
CA HIS A 113 0.23 -8.46 23.56
C HIS A 113 0.62 -7.68 22.30
N THR A 114 1.63 -8.18 21.57
CA THR A 114 2.02 -7.62 20.27
C THR A 114 1.45 -8.49 19.17
N ALA A 115 0.61 -7.90 18.31
CA ALA A 115 0.15 -8.56 17.10
C ALA A 115 1.31 -8.64 16.09
N ILE A 116 1.72 -9.86 15.75
CA ILE A 116 2.75 -10.12 14.74
C ILE A 116 2.08 -10.07 13.38
N SER A 117 2.44 -9.08 12.59
CA SER A 117 1.80 -8.80 11.32
C SER A 117 2.30 -9.69 10.17
N GLY A 118 3.51 -10.27 10.30
CA GLY A 118 4.06 -11.22 9.32
C GLY A 118 3.20 -12.48 9.11
N VAL A 119 2.44 -12.91 10.12
CA VAL A 119 1.56 -14.09 10.03
C VAL A 119 0.31 -13.88 9.17
N PHE A 120 0.05 -12.64 8.75
CA PHE A 120 -1.09 -12.30 7.90
C PHE A 120 -0.73 -12.38 6.41
N TYR A 121 0.56 -12.50 6.08
CA TYR A 121 1.03 -12.94 4.78
C TYR A 121 0.90 -14.47 4.72
N LYS A 122 0.32 -15.02 3.65
CA LYS A 122 0.07 -16.46 3.48
C LYS A 122 0.84 -17.01 2.29
#